data_AF-A0A1H4F4D8-F1
#
_entry.id   AF-A0A1H4F4D8-F1
#
_cell.length_a   1.000
_cell.length_b   1.000
_cell.length_c   1.000
_cell.angle_alpha   90.00
_cell.angle_beta   90.00
_cell.angle_gamma   90.00
#
_symmetry.space_group_name_H-M   'P 1'
#
loop_
_entity.id
_entity.type
_entity.pdbx_description
1 polymer ?
#
loop_
_entity_poly.entity_id
_entity_poly.type
_entity_poly.pdbx_seq_one_letter_code
_entity_poly.pdbx_strand_id
1 'polypeptide(L)'
;MYEVRASTVLQCLEEAAHYYNHSEIAEKLGVNPSTVGRWLKRETEPKHGILYGLQQMLMPFGKPADSADFTFIDLFAGIGGIRKAFELNGGRCVFTSEWDAYAQRTYHANFADGQPIAGDITAIPEANIPAHDVLLAGFPCQPF
;
A
#
# COMPACT_ATOMS: atom_id res chain seq x y z
N MET A 1 2.48 23.59 15.78
CA MET A 1 1.26 23.33 14.98
C MET A 1 1.52 23.29 13.47
N TYR A 2 2.52 24.01 12.96
CA TYR A 2 2.91 23.99 11.53
C TYR A 2 3.76 22.75 11.15
N GLU A 3 4.72 22.36 12.00
CA GLU A 3 5.56 21.15 11.80
C GLU A 3 4.76 19.84 11.68
N VAL A 4 3.70 19.68 12.49
CA VAL A 4 2.82 18.50 12.48
C VAL A 4 2.01 18.40 11.18
N ARG A 5 1.79 19.52 10.47
CA ARG A 5 1.02 19.54 9.20
C ARG A 5 1.90 19.33 7.98
N ALA A 6 3.13 19.85 8.01
CA ALA A 6 4.13 19.58 6.97
C ALA A 6 4.52 18.10 6.95
N SER A 7 4.62 17.46 8.12
CA SER A 7 4.88 16.03 8.23
C SER A 7 3.82 15.17 7.55
N THR A 8 2.53 15.52 7.67
CA THR A 8 1.44 14.73 7.06
C THR A 8 1.45 14.81 5.53
N VAL A 9 1.73 15.98 4.95
CA VAL A 9 1.79 16.13 3.48
C VAL A 9 2.93 15.31 2.92
N LEU A 10 4.10 15.36 3.55
CA LEU A 10 5.27 14.60 3.11
C LEU A 10 5.04 13.09 3.28
N GLN A 11 4.42 12.65 4.39
CA GLN A 11 4.05 11.26 4.60
C GLN A 11 3.12 10.73 3.50
N CYS A 12 2.02 11.42 3.21
CA CYS A 12 1.12 11.02 2.13
C CYS A 12 1.80 11.05 0.76
N LEU A 13 2.77 11.95 0.55
CA LEU A 13 3.54 12.00 -0.68
C LEU A 13 4.49 10.81 -0.82
N GLU A 14 5.21 10.47 0.25
CA GLU A 14 6.10 9.31 0.33
C GLU A 14 5.30 8.02 0.12
N GLU A 15 4.11 7.90 0.73
CA GLU A 15 3.20 6.77 0.54
C GLU A 15 2.65 6.71 -0.89
N ALA A 16 2.21 7.84 -1.47
CA ALA A 16 1.79 7.86 -2.87
C ALA A 16 2.92 7.48 -3.83
N ALA A 17 4.17 7.87 -3.55
CA ALA A 17 5.34 7.52 -4.36
C ALA A 17 5.71 6.03 -4.30
N HIS A 18 5.19 5.30 -3.31
CA HIS A 18 5.30 3.85 -3.25
C HIS A 18 4.46 3.18 -4.35
N TYR A 19 3.20 3.61 -4.48
CA TYR A 19 2.22 3.00 -5.38
C TYR A 19 2.13 3.65 -6.77
N TYR A 20 2.58 4.90 -6.91
CA TYR A 20 2.45 5.69 -8.14
C TYR A 20 3.80 6.29 -8.55
N ASN A 21 4.00 6.46 -9.85
CA ASN A 21 5.18 7.12 -10.38
C ASN A 21 5.05 8.66 -10.31
N HIS A 22 6.17 9.38 -10.50
CA HIS A 22 6.18 10.84 -10.39
C HIS A 22 5.24 11.54 -11.37
N SER A 23 5.00 10.98 -12.56
CA SER A 23 4.12 11.56 -13.56
C SER A 23 2.66 11.43 -13.14
N GLU A 24 2.24 10.28 -12.63
CA GLU A 24 0.88 10.04 -12.13
C GLU A 24 0.54 10.96 -10.95
N ILE A 25 1.47 11.09 -10.00
CA ILE A 25 1.32 12.00 -8.86
C ILE A 25 1.23 13.44 -9.35
N ALA A 26 2.13 13.85 -10.25
CA ALA A 26 2.16 15.21 -10.76
C ALA A 26 0.89 15.59 -11.53
N GLU A 27 0.37 14.68 -12.34
CA GLU A 27 -0.90 14.84 -13.05
C GLU A 27 -2.06 15.06 -12.07
N LYS A 28 -2.19 14.20 -11.06
CA LYS A 28 -3.24 14.32 -10.04
C LYS A 28 -3.15 15.63 -9.25
N LEU A 29 -1.93 16.08 -8.95
CA LEU A 29 -1.70 17.29 -8.15
C LEU A 29 -1.66 18.57 -8.99
N GLY A 30 -1.71 18.48 -10.32
CA GLY A 30 -1.60 19.63 -11.22
C GLY A 30 -0.24 20.33 -11.16
N VAL A 31 0.85 19.57 -10.98
CA VAL A 31 2.22 20.10 -10.91
C VAL A 31 3.13 19.44 -11.94
N ASN A 32 4.38 19.89 -12.05
CA ASN A 32 5.37 19.25 -12.93
C ASN A 32 5.99 18.01 -12.23
N PRO A 33 6.25 16.89 -12.94
CA PRO A 33 6.90 15.70 -12.38
C PRO A 33 8.23 15.98 -11.66
N SER A 34 9.03 16.92 -12.14
CA SER A 34 10.27 17.35 -11.48
C SER A 34 10.04 17.98 -10.11
N THR A 35 8.86 18.55 -9.86
CA THR A 35 8.48 19.15 -8.57
C THR A 35 8.24 18.05 -7.54
N VAL A 36 7.56 16.96 -7.94
CA VAL A 36 7.36 15.77 -7.09
C VAL A 36 8.71 15.19 -6.67
N GLY A 37 9.63 15.01 -7.63
CA GLY A 37 10.97 14.50 -7.33
C GLY A 37 11.76 15.38 -6.35
N ARG A 38 11.65 16.72 -6.47
CA ARG A 38 12.29 17.66 -5.55
C ARG A 38 11.72 17.60 -4.13
N TRP A 39 10.40 17.41 -3.99
CA TRP A 39 9.75 17.24 -2.69
C TRP A 39 10.20 15.94 -2.01
N LEU A 40 10.25 14.82 -2.74
CA LEU A 40 10.71 13.53 -2.21
C LEU A 40 12.18 13.55 -1.79
N LYS A 41 13.02 14.31 -2.51
CA LYS A 41 14.43 14.55 -2.14
C LYS A 41 14.62 15.60 -1.04
N ARG A 42 13.53 16.22 -0.57
CA ARG A 42 13.54 17.32 0.41
C ARG A 42 14.33 18.55 -0.02
N GLU A 43 14.50 18.75 -1.32
CA GLU A 43 15.13 19.95 -1.90
C GLU A 43 14.20 21.16 -1.82
N THR A 44 12.88 20.91 -1.80
CA THR A 44 11.84 21.92 -1.61
C THR A 44 10.70 21.35 -0.77
N GLU A 45 9.89 22.20 -0.15
CA GLU A 45 8.74 21.76 0.64
C GLU A 45 7.45 21.67 -0.20
N PRO A 46 6.64 20.61 -0.02
CA PRO A 46 5.33 20.51 -0.63
C PRO A 46 4.33 21.48 0.01
N LYS A 47 3.49 22.09 -0.83
CA LYS A 47 2.44 23.01 -0.36
C LYS A 47 1.32 22.25 0.35
N HIS A 48 0.76 22.79 1.42
CA HIS A 48 -0.34 22.11 2.13
C HIS A 48 -1.58 21.82 1.26
N GLY A 49 -1.84 22.65 0.24
CA GLY A 49 -2.99 22.49 -0.66
C GLY A 49 -3.03 21.18 -1.46
N ILE A 50 -1.91 20.44 -1.56
CA ILE A 50 -1.88 19.15 -2.26
C ILE A 50 -2.37 17.98 -1.40
N LEU A 51 -2.57 18.18 -0.09
CA LEU A 51 -2.93 17.11 0.85
C LEU A 51 -4.19 16.36 0.41
N TYR A 52 -5.24 17.08 0.05
CA TYR A 52 -6.48 16.46 -0.42
C TYR A 52 -6.26 15.63 -1.69
N GLY A 53 -5.44 16.12 -2.62
CA GLY A 53 -5.10 15.39 -3.84
C GLY A 53 -4.40 14.07 -3.55
N LEU A 54 -3.43 14.08 -2.63
CA LEU A 54 -2.73 12.88 -2.15
C LEU A 54 -3.68 11.91 -1.44
N GLN A 55 -4.49 12.41 -0.51
CA GLN A 55 -5.48 11.60 0.19
C GLN A 55 -6.46 10.95 -0.80
N GLN A 56 -6.90 11.66 -1.83
CA GLN A 56 -7.76 11.09 -2.87
C GLN A 56 -7.07 9.99 -3.69
N MET A 57 -5.74 9.96 -3.79
CA MET A 57 -5.03 8.85 -4.44
C MET A 57 -4.96 7.62 -3.53
N LEU A 58 -4.81 7.85 -2.23
CA LEU A 58 -4.62 6.82 -1.22
C LEU A 58 -5.93 6.32 -0.59
N MET A 59 -7.04 6.99 -0.85
CA MET A 59 -8.34 6.60 -0.31
C MET A 59 -8.72 5.20 -0.81
N PRO A 60 -9.22 4.33 0.07
CA PRO A 60 -9.72 3.04 -0.35
C PRO A 60 -10.94 3.24 -1.27
N PHE A 61 -10.92 2.60 -2.44
CA PHE A 61 -12.03 2.61 -3.39
C PHE A 61 -12.91 1.36 -3.25
N GLY A 62 -12.47 0.38 -2.47
CA GLY A 62 -13.22 -0.83 -2.14
C GLY A 62 -13.99 -0.67 -0.83
N LYS A 63 -15.23 -1.15 -0.78
CA LYS A 63 -15.90 -1.37 0.50
C LYS A 63 -15.14 -2.49 1.22
N PRO A 64 -14.64 -2.29 2.46
CA PRO A 64 -14.21 -3.42 3.26
C PRO A 64 -15.38 -4.39 3.38
N ALA A 65 -15.14 -5.69 3.27
CA ALA A 65 -16.21 -6.67 3.42
C ALA A 65 -16.84 -6.53 4.82
N ASP A 66 -18.09 -6.08 4.88
CA ASP A 66 -18.80 -5.78 6.15
C ASP A 66 -19.00 -7.04 7.01
N SER A 67 -18.89 -8.24 6.41
CA SER A 67 -18.90 -9.52 7.10
C SER A 67 -18.04 -10.52 6.31
N ALA A 68 -17.03 -11.09 6.96
CA ALA A 68 -16.20 -12.14 6.40
C ALA A 68 -16.47 -13.45 7.14
N ASP A 69 -16.54 -14.55 6.41
CA ASP A 69 -16.75 -15.88 6.98
C ASP A 69 -15.49 -16.37 7.70
N PHE A 70 -14.33 -15.92 7.23
CA PHE A 70 -13.03 -16.18 7.83
C PHE A 70 -12.03 -15.08 7.43
N THR A 71 -10.91 -15.05 8.13
CA THR A 71 -9.80 -14.12 7.92
C THR A 71 -8.57 -14.85 7.39
N PHE A 72 -7.78 -14.17 6.56
CA PHE A 72 -6.55 -14.74 6.05
C PHE A 72 -5.42 -13.71 5.93
N ILE A 73 -4.19 -14.21 5.91
CA ILE A 73 -3.01 -13.43 5.55
C ILE A 73 -2.42 -13.90 4.23
N ASP A 74 -1.78 -12.99 3.51
CA ASP A 74 -1.23 -13.21 2.17
C ASP A 74 0.27 -12.90 2.13
N LEU A 75 1.10 -13.93 2.25
CA LEU A 75 2.56 -13.83 2.27
C LEU A 75 3.12 -14.17 0.88
N PHE A 76 4.16 -13.44 0.45
CA PHE A 76 4.68 -13.54 -0.91
C PHE A 76 3.54 -13.32 -1.93
N ALA A 77 2.75 -12.28 -1.67
CA ALA A 77 1.42 -12.09 -2.26
C ALA A 77 1.44 -11.86 -3.79
N GLY A 78 2.59 -11.46 -4.33
CA GLY A 78 2.75 -11.04 -5.72
C GLY A 78 1.73 -9.97 -6.08
N ILE A 79 0.97 -10.21 -7.15
CA ILE A 79 -0.11 -9.31 -7.59
C ILE A 79 -1.49 -9.68 -7.02
N GLY A 80 -1.55 -10.60 -6.05
CA GLY A 80 -2.78 -10.94 -5.31
C GLY A 80 -3.67 -12.00 -5.97
N GLY A 81 -3.08 -12.89 -6.78
CA GLY A 81 -3.82 -13.98 -7.44
C GLY A 81 -4.49 -14.93 -6.44
N ILE A 82 -3.80 -15.33 -5.37
CA ILE A 82 -4.34 -16.22 -4.33
C ILE A 82 -5.39 -15.48 -3.51
N ARG A 83 -5.10 -14.26 -3.04
CA ARG A 83 -6.07 -13.39 -2.35
C ARG A 83 -7.40 -13.29 -3.08
N LYS A 84 -7.37 -13.05 -4.40
CA LYS A 84 -8.62 -12.90 -5.19
C LYS A 84 -9.53 -14.11 -5.04
N ALA A 85 -8.98 -15.32 -5.04
CA ALA A 85 -9.76 -16.54 -4.87
C ALA A 85 -10.39 -16.64 -3.47
N PHE A 86 -9.65 -16.28 -2.43
CA PHE A 86 -10.16 -16.34 -1.05
C PHE A 86 -11.20 -15.25 -0.77
N GLU A 87 -11.02 -14.03 -1.28
CA GLU A 87 -12.04 -12.97 -1.17
C GLU A 87 -13.35 -13.35 -1.88
N LEU A 88 -13.28 -14.01 -3.05
CA LEU A 88 -14.46 -14.51 -3.75
C LEU A 88 -15.21 -15.62 -2.99
N ASN A 89 -14.58 -16.23 -1.98
CA ASN A 89 -15.17 -17.27 -1.15
C ASN A 89 -15.42 -16.81 0.31
N GLY A 90 -15.62 -15.50 0.52
CA GLY A 90 -16.02 -14.95 1.82
C GLY A 90 -14.86 -14.66 2.78
N GLY A 91 -13.61 -14.81 2.33
CA GLY A 91 -12.42 -14.49 3.11
C GLY A 91 -12.14 -12.99 3.15
N ARG A 92 -11.61 -12.50 4.27
CA ARG A 92 -11.06 -11.14 4.38
C ARG A 92 -9.56 -11.19 4.62
N CYS A 93 -8.80 -10.54 3.74
CA CYS A 93 -7.37 -10.32 3.95
C CYS A 93 -7.18 -9.38 5.15
N VAL A 94 -6.32 -9.75 6.10
CA VAL A 94 -6.01 -8.94 7.28
C VAL A 94 -4.54 -8.55 7.39
N PHE A 95 -3.70 -9.14 6.54
CA PHE A 95 -2.28 -8.81 6.42
C PHE A 95 -1.75 -9.26 5.06
N THR A 96 -0.89 -8.44 4.46
CA THR A 96 -0.24 -8.71 3.18
C THR A 96 1.25 -8.44 3.31
N SER A 97 2.08 -9.35 2.83
CA SER A 97 3.52 -9.11 2.63
C SER A 97 3.93 -9.43 1.20
N GLU A 98 4.55 -8.44 0.55
CA GLU A 98 5.11 -8.54 -0.79
C GLU A 98 6.32 -7.60 -0.88
N TRP A 99 7.47 -8.13 -1.29
CA TRP A 99 8.72 -7.36 -1.29
C TRP A 99 8.96 -6.58 -2.60
N ASP A 100 8.43 -7.05 -3.73
CA ASP A 100 8.65 -6.43 -5.04
C ASP A 100 7.76 -5.20 -5.22
N ALA A 101 8.39 -4.03 -5.42
CA ALA A 101 7.66 -2.77 -5.52
C ALA A 101 6.70 -2.71 -6.73
N TYR A 102 6.99 -3.40 -7.84
CA TYR A 102 6.09 -3.41 -9.00
C TYR A 102 4.87 -4.30 -8.76
N ALA A 103 5.06 -5.42 -8.08
CA ALA A 103 3.98 -6.29 -7.63
C ALA A 103 3.07 -5.55 -6.66
N GLN A 104 3.63 -4.83 -5.67
CA GLN A 104 2.87 -4.00 -4.72
C GLN A 104 2.01 -2.94 -5.40
N ARG A 105 2.51 -2.27 -6.44
CA ARG A 105 1.72 -1.31 -7.24
C ARG A 105 0.52 -1.97 -7.89
N THR A 106 0.74 -3.10 -8.54
CA THR A 106 -0.34 -3.86 -9.21
C THR A 106 -1.34 -4.39 -8.20
N TYR A 107 -0.85 -4.89 -7.06
CA TYR A 107 -1.69 -5.35 -5.96
C TYR A 107 -2.57 -4.21 -5.44
N HIS A 108 -1.98 -3.06 -5.07
CA HIS A 108 -2.70 -1.89 -4.60
C HIS A 108 -3.75 -1.41 -5.61
N ALA A 109 -3.44 -1.42 -6.91
CA ALA A 109 -4.38 -1.02 -7.95
C ALA A 109 -5.62 -1.93 -8.03
N ASN A 110 -5.53 -3.19 -7.60
CA ASN A 110 -6.64 -4.16 -7.61
C ASN A 110 -7.32 -4.32 -6.23
N PHE A 111 -6.60 -4.02 -5.15
CA PHE A 111 -7.01 -4.22 -3.77
C PHE A 111 -6.79 -2.93 -2.94
N ALA A 112 -7.33 -1.81 -3.42
CA ALA A 112 -7.29 -0.53 -2.71
C ALA A 112 -8.31 -0.51 -1.55
N ASP A 113 -8.09 -1.34 -0.54
CA ASP A 113 -8.88 -1.45 0.69
C ASP A 113 -8.28 -0.63 1.86
N GLY A 114 -7.18 0.07 1.60
CA GLY A 114 -6.49 0.92 2.56
C GLY A 114 -5.59 0.14 3.52
N GLN A 115 -5.45 -1.17 3.34
CA GLN A 115 -4.49 -1.97 4.10
C GLN A 115 -3.07 -1.75 3.54
N PRO A 116 -2.09 -1.42 4.38
CA PRO A 116 -0.71 -1.31 3.93
C PRO A 116 -0.17 -2.68 3.49
N ILE A 117 0.58 -2.71 2.40
CA ILE A 117 1.32 -3.89 1.97
C ILE A 117 2.67 -3.86 2.67
N ALA A 118 2.92 -4.85 3.52
CA ALA A 118 4.20 -4.97 4.19
C ALA A 118 5.27 -5.45 3.20
N GLY A 119 6.51 -5.01 3.38
CA GLY A 119 7.63 -5.38 2.51
C GLY A 119 8.20 -6.76 2.85
N ASP A 120 9.52 -6.80 2.98
CA ASP A 120 10.30 -7.99 3.35
C ASP A 120 9.77 -8.63 4.65
N ILE A 121 9.24 -9.85 4.55
CA ILE A 121 8.67 -10.60 5.67
C ILE A 121 9.71 -10.90 6.77
N THR A 122 11.00 -10.95 6.44
CA THR A 122 12.06 -11.22 7.43
C THR A 122 12.27 -10.04 8.40
N ALA A 123 11.83 -8.84 8.03
CA ALA A 123 11.88 -7.64 8.85
C ALA A 123 10.64 -7.47 9.74
N ILE A 124 9.66 -8.38 9.66
CA ILE A 124 8.37 -8.26 10.35
C ILE A 124 8.36 -9.21 11.55
N PRO A 125 8.30 -8.69 12.79
CA PRO A 125 8.12 -9.53 13.96
C PRO A 125 6.81 -10.31 13.88
N GLU A 126 6.83 -11.59 14.25
CA GLU A 126 5.63 -12.45 14.27
C GLU A 126 4.49 -11.84 15.09
N ALA A 127 4.81 -11.18 16.21
CA ALA A 127 3.84 -10.49 17.06
C ALA A 127 3.09 -9.33 16.37
N ASN A 128 3.59 -8.85 15.22
CA ASN A 128 2.93 -7.81 14.43
C ASN A 128 1.99 -8.41 13.36
N ILE A 129 1.99 -9.73 13.16
CA ILE A 129 1.06 -10.40 12.25
C ILE A 129 -0.25 -10.62 13.01
N PRO A 130 -1.38 -10.07 12.53
CA PRO A 130 -2.66 -10.21 13.20
C PRO A 130 -3.14 -11.68 13.21
N ALA A 131 -3.99 -12.00 14.19
CA ALA A 131 -4.66 -13.30 14.24
C ALA A 131 -5.48 -13.53 12.95
N HIS A 132 -5.44 -14.76 12.46
CA HIS A 132 -6.06 -15.17 11.21
C HIS A 132 -6.43 -16.65 11.23
N ASP A 133 -7.39 -17.03 10.39
CA ASP A 133 -7.87 -18.42 10.27
C ASP A 133 -7.06 -19.19 9.22
N VAL A 134 -6.60 -18.51 8.16
CA VAL A 134 -5.87 -19.12 7.04
C VAL A 134 -4.61 -18.33 6.70
N LEU A 135 -3.50 -19.03 6.50
CA LEU A 135 -2.25 -18.46 5.98
C LEU A 135 -2.07 -18.86 4.52
N LEU A 136 -1.91 -17.87 3.64
CA LEU A 136 -1.55 -18.06 2.25
C LEU A 136 -0.07 -17.73 2.06
N ALA A 137 0.66 -18.60 1.35
CA ALA A 137 2.07 -18.34 1.06
C ALA A 137 2.50 -18.93 -0.28
N GLY A 138 2.99 -18.08 -1.18
CA GLY A 138 3.63 -18.45 -2.46
C GLY A 138 5.15 -18.43 -2.38
N PHE A 139 5.75 -19.07 -1.38
CA PHE A 139 7.19 -18.96 -1.12
C PHE A 139 8.05 -19.65 -2.22
N PRO A 140 9.28 -19.15 -2.48
CA PRO A 140 10.18 -19.75 -3.46
C PRO A 140 10.68 -21.13 -3.00
N CYS A 141 10.80 -22.07 -3.94
CA CYS A 141 11.36 -23.39 -3.66
C CYS A 141 12.88 -23.27 -3.37
N GLN A 142 13.31 -23.70 -2.18
CA GLN A 142 14.70 -23.69 -1.74
C GLN A 142 15.12 -25.08 -1.25
N PRO A 143 16.35 -25.55 -1.55
CA PRO A 143 16.87 -26.78 -0.97
C PRO A 143 17.15 -26.63 0.54
N PHE A 144 17.10 -27.74 1.27
CA PHE A 144 17.43 -27.82 2.71
C PHE A 144 18.87 -28.28 2.94
#